data_AF-A0A4Q1RTW7-F1
#
_entry.id   AF-A0A4Q1RTW7-F1
#
_cell.length_a   1.000
_cell.length_b   1.000
_cell.length_c   1.000
_cell.angle_alpha   90.00
_cell.angle_beta   90.00
_cell.angle_gamma   90.00
#
_symmetry.space_group_name_H-M   'P 1'
#
loop_
_entity.id
_entity.type
_entity.pdbx_description
1 polymer ?
#
loop_
_entity_poly.entity_id
_entity_poly.type
_entity_poly.pdbx_seq_one_letter_code
_entity_poly.pdbx_strand_id
1 'polypeptide(L)'
;MPLPRRPHARRRAPSRRTRHRAAADAALLAVAVAFATPLLWLVLSSLDTRATLRVRLPQSPTLDNFSAVWTDEITFTPMLNSLLICGGATLLTVVCAALAAYPLSRFRARFARPYLLTILFATCLPITAVMVPVYALFVRVDLIDTRYGTALFLAASQLPFAIWLMKNFMDSVPRALEEAAWTDGASWGQTLLRVILPLMGPGVGVVAIYTFIMMWGNFFVPFMLLLSPEQLPASVSIFTFFGNYGAIAFGELAAFSVLYSTPVLALYLLISRRLGGGFALGGAVKG
;
A
#
# COMPACT_ATOMS: atom_id res chain seq x y z
N MET A 1 -19.73 13.05 -77.11
CA MET A 1 -19.44 13.75 -75.84
C MET A 1 -19.35 12.70 -74.73
N PRO A 2 -18.15 12.28 -74.28
CA PRO A 2 -18.03 11.30 -73.21
C PRO A 2 -17.95 11.98 -71.83
N LEU A 3 -18.71 11.47 -70.86
CA LEU A 3 -18.77 11.97 -69.48
C LEU A 3 -17.44 11.77 -68.73
N PRO A 4 -17.04 12.70 -67.82
CA PRO A 4 -15.80 12.56 -67.07
C PRO A 4 -15.91 11.46 -65.99
N ARG A 5 -14.96 10.52 -66.01
CA ARG A 5 -14.82 9.46 -65.00
C ARG A 5 -14.48 10.08 -63.64
N ARG A 6 -15.27 9.75 -62.62
CA ARG A 6 -15.00 10.14 -61.21
C ARG A 6 -13.69 9.49 -60.75
N PRO A 7 -12.80 10.21 -60.04
CA PRO A 7 -11.57 9.63 -59.53
C PRO A 7 -11.88 8.62 -58.42
N HIS A 8 -11.41 7.38 -58.58
CA HIS A 8 -11.41 6.38 -57.52
C HIS A 8 -10.57 6.90 -56.34
N ALA A 9 -11.22 7.15 -55.20
CA ALA A 9 -10.54 7.49 -53.95
C ALA A 9 -9.63 6.32 -53.53
N ARG A 10 -8.32 6.43 -53.79
CA ARG A 10 -7.32 5.51 -53.25
C ARG A 10 -7.39 5.56 -51.72
N ARG A 11 -7.88 4.49 -51.09
CA ARG A 11 -7.75 4.24 -49.64
C ARG A 11 -6.26 4.30 -49.30
N ARG A 12 -5.79 5.42 -48.76
CA ARG A 12 -4.42 5.54 -48.25
C ARG A 12 -4.25 4.52 -47.12
N ALA A 13 -3.31 3.59 -47.28
CA ALA A 13 -2.97 2.64 -46.23
C ALA A 13 -2.59 3.43 -44.95
N PRO A 14 -3.02 2.98 -43.76
CA PRO A 14 -2.73 3.68 -42.52
C PRO A 14 -1.21 3.78 -42.34
N SER A 15 -0.72 4.99 -42.06
CA SER A 15 0.70 5.25 -41.86
C SER A 15 1.28 4.35 -40.77
N ARG A 16 2.58 4.03 -40.83
CA ARG A 16 3.28 3.22 -39.82
C ARG A 16 3.01 3.75 -38.39
N ARG A 17 2.91 5.08 -38.24
CA ARG A 17 2.57 5.78 -36.98
C ARG A 17 1.15 5.50 -36.48
N THR A 18 0.18 5.36 -37.39
CA THR A 18 -1.22 5.02 -37.06
C THR A 18 -1.35 3.56 -36.60
N ARG A 19 -0.59 2.64 -37.22
CA ARG A 19 -0.53 1.22 -36.82
C ARG A 19 0.13 1.03 -35.45
N HIS A 20 1.22 1.75 -35.17
CA HIS A 20 1.87 1.72 -33.84
C HIS A 20 0.96 2.24 -32.73
N ARG A 21 0.18 3.29 -32.98
CA ARG A 21 -0.82 3.79 -32.01
C ARG A 21 -1.93 2.77 -31.77
N ALA A 22 -2.53 2.21 -32.81
CA ALA A 22 -3.56 1.19 -32.66
C ALA A 22 -3.05 -0.07 -31.92
N ALA A 23 -1.79 -0.48 -32.16
CA ALA A 23 -1.17 -1.57 -31.43
C ALA A 23 -0.93 -1.24 -29.94
N ALA A 24 -0.50 -0.01 -29.64
CA ALA A 24 -0.35 0.47 -28.27
C ALA A 24 -1.70 0.55 -27.54
N ASP A 25 -2.73 1.08 -28.20
CA ASP A 25 -4.09 1.18 -27.64
C ASP A 25 -4.68 -0.21 -27.38
N ALA A 26 -4.49 -1.15 -28.30
CA ALA A 26 -4.92 -2.54 -28.12
C ALA A 26 -4.17 -3.23 -26.97
N ALA A 27 -2.86 -3.00 -26.83
CA ALA A 27 -2.07 -3.51 -25.72
C ALA A 27 -2.53 -2.93 -24.37
N LEU A 28 -2.77 -1.62 -24.31
CA LEU A 28 -3.30 -0.95 -23.13
C LEU A 28 -4.70 -1.47 -22.76
N LEU A 29 -5.57 -1.70 -23.76
CA LEU A 29 -6.88 -2.28 -23.54
C LEU A 29 -6.80 -3.72 -23.01
N ALA A 30 -5.92 -4.54 -23.58
CA ALA A 30 -5.71 -5.91 -23.10
C ALA A 30 -5.21 -5.93 -21.65
N VAL A 31 -4.28 -5.04 -21.31
CA VAL A 31 -3.82 -4.84 -19.93
C VAL A 31 -4.96 -4.39 -19.04
N ALA A 32 -5.75 -3.40 -19.46
CA ALA A 32 -6.89 -2.90 -18.68
C ALA A 32 -7.92 -4.00 -18.41
N VAL A 33 -8.26 -4.83 -19.40
CA VAL A 33 -9.17 -5.97 -19.24
C VAL A 33 -8.58 -7.01 -18.29
N ALA A 34 -7.29 -7.32 -18.41
CA ALA A 34 -6.62 -8.28 -17.53
C ALA A 34 -6.68 -7.84 -16.05
N PHE A 35 -6.47 -6.55 -15.75
CA PHE A 35 -6.59 -6.00 -14.39
C PHE A 35 -8.04 -5.86 -13.93
N ALA A 36 -8.97 -5.54 -14.84
CA ALA A 36 -10.38 -5.39 -14.50
C ALA A 36 -11.05 -6.73 -14.18
N THR A 37 -10.62 -7.83 -14.80
CA THR A 37 -11.24 -9.16 -14.66
C THR A 37 -11.33 -9.64 -13.19
N PRO A 38 -10.26 -9.69 -12.39
CA PRO A 38 -10.35 -10.11 -10.98
C PRO A 38 -11.16 -9.13 -10.12
N LEU A 39 -11.14 -7.83 -10.44
CA LEU A 39 -11.96 -6.84 -9.75
C LEU A 39 -13.45 -7.02 -10.05
N LEU A 40 -13.79 -7.29 -11.31
CA LEU A 40 -15.15 -7.63 -11.74
C LEU A 40 -15.61 -8.93 -11.08
N TRP A 41 -14.74 -9.94 -11.01
CA TRP A 41 -15.05 -11.18 -10.29
C TRP A 41 -15.42 -10.88 -8.83
N LEU A 42 -14.62 -10.06 -8.15
CA LEU A 42 -14.80 -9.73 -6.74
C LEU A 42 -16.13 -8.97 -6.51
N VAL A 43 -16.47 -8.01 -7.37
CA VAL A 43 -17.75 -7.28 -7.27
C VAL A 43 -18.93 -8.18 -7.61
N LEU A 44 -18.89 -8.89 -8.75
CA LEU A 44 -20.02 -9.72 -9.19
C LEU A 44 -20.28 -10.90 -8.26
N SER A 45 -19.22 -11.55 -7.79
CA SER A 45 -19.32 -12.68 -6.85
C SER A 45 -19.85 -12.24 -5.49
N SER A 46 -19.51 -11.03 -5.03
CA SER A 46 -20.05 -10.50 -3.77
C SER A 46 -21.58 -10.35 -3.79
N LEU A 47 -22.19 -10.25 -4.98
CA LEU A 47 -23.63 -10.10 -5.18
C LEU A 47 -24.34 -11.42 -5.58
N ASP A 48 -23.62 -12.55 -5.64
CA ASP A 48 -24.15 -13.86 -6.03
C ASP A 48 -24.03 -14.86 -4.88
N THR A 49 -25.16 -15.39 -4.39
CA THR A 49 -25.16 -16.44 -3.34
C THR A 49 -24.66 -17.79 -3.85
N ARG A 50 -24.57 -17.98 -5.18
CA ARG A 50 -24.04 -19.18 -5.83
C ARG A 50 -22.73 -18.89 -6.57
N ALA A 51 -21.96 -17.92 -6.06
CA ALA A 51 -20.68 -17.54 -6.61
C ALA A 51 -19.73 -18.75 -6.74
N THR A 52 -18.92 -18.73 -7.79
CA THR A 52 -17.88 -19.72 -8.04
C THR A 52 -16.60 -18.99 -8.44
N LEU A 53 -15.51 -19.73 -8.67
CA LEU A 53 -14.26 -19.15 -9.16
C LEU A 53 -14.38 -18.44 -10.53
N ARG A 54 -15.45 -18.68 -11.30
CA ARG A 54 -15.63 -18.09 -12.63
C ARG A 54 -16.31 -16.72 -12.55
N VAL A 55 -15.88 -15.80 -13.41
CA VAL A 55 -16.58 -14.51 -13.59
C VAL A 55 -17.91 -14.77 -14.30
N ARG A 56 -19.02 -14.48 -13.62
CA ARG A 56 -20.38 -14.63 -14.15
C ARG A 56 -21.25 -13.48 -13.67
N LEU A 57 -22.16 -13.02 -14.52
CA LEU A 57 -23.21 -12.10 -14.08
C LEU A 57 -24.19 -12.84 -13.14
N PRO A 58 -24.47 -12.31 -11.94
CA PRO A 58 -25.46 -12.89 -11.04
C PRO A 58 -26.84 -12.92 -11.70
N GLN A 59 -27.53 -14.05 -11.60
CA GLN A 59 -28.89 -14.18 -12.12
C GLN A 59 -29.91 -13.43 -11.24
N SER A 60 -29.64 -13.40 -9.93
CA SER A 60 -30.44 -12.70 -8.92
C SER A 60 -29.46 -11.97 -8.00
N PRO A 61 -29.08 -10.72 -8.30
CA PRO A 61 -28.17 -9.95 -7.46
C PRO A 61 -28.78 -9.74 -6.06
N THR A 62 -28.06 -10.09 -4.99
CA THR A 62 -28.49 -9.85 -3.61
C THR A 62 -27.34 -9.29 -2.76
N LEU A 63 -27.66 -8.76 -1.58
CA LEU A 63 -26.68 -8.30 -0.60
C LEU A 63 -26.51 -9.32 0.55
N ASP A 64 -26.99 -10.55 0.36
CA ASP A 64 -27.04 -11.55 1.43
C ASP A 64 -25.63 -11.90 1.92
N ASN A 65 -24.67 -12.03 0.99
CA ASN A 65 -23.26 -12.25 1.34
C ASN A 65 -22.70 -11.11 2.20
N PHE A 66 -23.07 -9.86 1.94
CA PHE A 66 -22.67 -8.73 2.78
C PHE A 66 -23.29 -8.83 4.16
N SER A 67 -24.59 -9.14 4.26
CA SER A 67 -25.24 -9.33 5.55
C SER A 67 -24.67 -10.49 6.36
N ALA A 68 -24.25 -11.57 5.69
CA ALA A 68 -23.65 -12.75 6.30
C ALA A 68 -22.28 -12.44 6.92
N VAL A 69 -21.45 -11.64 6.24
CA VAL A 69 -20.13 -11.27 6.75
C VAL A 69 -20.15 -10.06 7.69
N TRP A 70 -21.24 -9.27 7.69
CA TRP A 70 -21.38 -8.05 8.50
C TRP A 70 -21.70 -8.36 9.97
N THR A 71 -20.79 -9.08 10.62
CA THR A 71 -20.88 -9.48 12.03
C THR A 71 -19.63 -9.06 12.79
N ASP A 72 -19.74 -9.01 14.12
CA ASP A 72 -18.62 -8.61 14.99
C ASP A 72 -17.42 -9.54 14.87
N GLU A 73 -17.67 -10.84 14.76
CA GLU A 73 -16.63 -11.86 14.71
C GLU A 73 -15.95 -11.93 13.33
N ILE A 74 -16.73 -11.81 12.26
CA ILE A 74 -16.22 -11.98 10.89
C ILE A 74 -15.56 -10.70 10.39
N THR A 75 -16.22 -9.55 10.55
CA THR A 75 -15.76 -8.29 9.94
C THR A 75 -15.28 -7.28 10.97
N PHE A 76 -16.09 -6.88 11.95
CA PHE A 76 -15.75 -5.69 12.75
C PHE A 76 -14.49 -5.88 13.61
N THR A 77 -14.41 -6.97 14.37
CA THR A 77 -13.26 -7.25 15.25
C THR A 77 -11.98 -7.42 14.44
N PRO A 78 -11.95 -8.23 13.36
CA PRO A 78 -10.74 -8.34 12.54
C PRO A 78 -10.35 -7.05 11.82
N MET A 79 -11.33 -6.25 11.36
CA MET A 79 -11.05 -4.97 10.72
C MET A 79 -10.46 -3.96 11.72
N LEU A 80 -11.02 -3.91 12.94
CA LEU A 80 -10.52 -3.07 14.02
C LEU A 80 -9.11 -3.51 14.45
N ASN A 81 -8.88 -4.80 14.62
CA ASN A 81 -7.54 -5.34 14.90
C ASN A 81 -6.55 -4.95 13.80
N SER A 82 -6.95 -5.05 12.53
CA SER A 82 -6.10 -4.63 11.40
C SER A 82 -5.76 -3.15 11.46
N LEU A 83 -6.74 -2.29 11.76
CA LEU A 83 -6.54 -0.85 11.88
C LEU A 83 -5.63 -0.50 13.06
N LEU A 84 -5.80 -1.14 14.21
CA LEU A 84 -4.96 -0.91 15.38
C LEU A 84 -3.53 -1.39 15.17
N ILE A 85 -3.36 -2.62 14.65
CA ILE A 85 -2.04 -3.20 14.37
C ILE A 85 -1.32 -2.40 13.28
N CYS A 86 -1.94 -2.24 12.11
CA CYS A 86 -1.28 -1.61 10.96
C CYS A 86 -1.18 -0.10 11.13
N GLY A 87 -2.19 0.56 11.69
CA GLY A 87 -2.16 2.00 11.97
C GLY A 87 -1.14 2.34 13.05
N GLY A 88 -1.10 1.58 14.15
CA GLY A 88 -0.10 1.75 15.20
C GLY A 88 1.32 1.48 14.71
N ALA A 89 1.53 0.39 13.97
CA ALA A 89 2.82 0.07 13.36
C ALA A 89 3.26 1.14 12.34
N THR A 90 2.34 1.64 11.51
CA THR A 90 2.63 2.73 10.55
C THR A 90 3.05 4.00 11.26
N LEU A 91 2.32 4.41 12.31
CA LEU A 91 2.66 5.60 13.08
C LEU A 91 4.05 5.47 13.70
N LEU A 92 4.33 4.32 14.33
CA LEU A 92 5.63 4.03 14.93
C LEU A 92 6.75 4.09 13.87
N THR A 93 6.55 3.41 12.74
CA THR A 93 7.52 3.40 11.63
C THR A 93 7.77 4.79 11.07
N VAL A 94 6.73 5.60 10.84
CA VAL A 94 6.87 6.96 10.29
C VAL A 94 7.63 7.87 11.27
N VAL A 95 7.31 7.82 12.55
CA VAL A 95 8.00 8.61 13.59
C VAL A 95 9.47 8.19 13.67
N CYS A 96 9.75 6.89 13.79
CA CYS A 96 11.13 6.40 13.84
C CYS A 96 11.89 6.71 12.53
N ALA A 97 11.24 6.58 11.38
CA ALA A 97 11.84 6.90 10.09
C ALA A 97 12.17 8.39 9.96
N ALA A 98 11.28 9.29 10.40
CA ALA A 98 11.55 10.72 10.40
C ALA A 98 12.76 11.09 11.27
N LEU A 99 12.83 10.52 12.48
CA LEU A 99 13.93 10.75 13.42
C LEU A 99 15.27 10.20 12.90
N ALA A 100 15.27 9.02 12.28
CA ALA A 100 16.48 8.39 11.76
C ALA A 100 16.92 8.97 10.41
N ALA A 101 15.98 9.38 9.55
CA ALA A 101 16.27 9.94 8.24
C ALA A 101 16.97 11.31 8.32
N TYR A 102 16.65 12.11 9.34
CA TYR A 102 17.24 13.44 9.52
C TYR A 102 18.77 13.45 9.61
N PRO A 103 19.40 12.75 10.56
CA PRO A 103 20.85 12.71 10.62
C PRO A 103 21.47 12.02 9.40
N LEU A 104 20.82 11.00 8.83
CA LEU A 104 21.29 10.32 7.62
C LEU A 104 21.27 11.22 6.37
N SER A 105 20.33 12.15 6.31
CA SER A 105 20.22 13.14 5.24
C SER A 105 21.22 14.29 5.42
N ARG A 106 21.38 14.76 6.66
CA ARG A 106 22.13 15.99 6.93
C ARG A 106 23.61 15.78 7.21
N PHE A 107 23.98 14.73 7.93
CA PHE A 107 25.37 14.45 8.30
C PHE A 107 26.04 13.50 7.31
N ARG A 108 27.24 13.90 6.85
CA ARG A 108 28.11 13.05 6.01
C ARG A 108 28.88 12.08 6.90
N ALA A 109 28.24 11.01 7.37
CA ALA A 109 28.96 9.92 8.02
C ALA A 109 29.58 8.99 6.97
N ARG A 110 30.88 8.69 7.10
CA ARG A 110 31.64 7.80 6.20
C ARG A 110 30.95 6.45 5.97
N PHE A 111 30.22 5.96 6.98
CA PHE A 111 29.55 4.66 6.97
C PHE A 111 28.02 4.73 6.86
N ALA A 112 27.39 5.91 6.81
CA ALA A 112 25.93 6.02 6.78
C ALA A 112 25.30 5.34 5.56
N ARG A 113 25.86 5.57 4.36
CA ARG A 113 25.34 5.00 3.12
C ARG A 113 25.53 3.48 3.06
N PRO A 114 26.74 2.92 3.31
CA PRO A 114 26.92 1.47 3.39
C PRO A 114 26.01 0.83 4.45
N TYR A 115 25.91 1.41 5.64
CA TYR A 115 25.05 0.90 6.72
C TYR A 115 23.58 0.82 6.30
N LEU A 116 23.02 1.91 5.76
CA LEU A 116 21.63 1.95 5.30
C LEU A 116 21.37 0.92 4.20
N LEU A 117 22.30 0.79 3.23
CA LEU A 117 22.18 -0.21 2.17
C LEU A 117 22.27 -1.63 2.71
N THR A 118 23.17 -1.92 3.66
CA THR A 118 23.27 -3.24 4.29
C THR A 118 21.97 -3.64 4.96
N ILE A 119 21.35 -2.75 5.74
CA ILE A 119 20.07 -3.05 6.40
C ILE A 119 18.96 -3.23 5.35
N LEU A 120 18.94 -2.40 4.31
CA LEU A 120 17.96 -2.53 3.23
C LEU A 120 18.11 -3.87 2.50
N PHE A 121 19.32 -4.33 2.19
CA PHE A 121 19.55 -5.64 1.58
C PHE A 121 19.29 -6.80 2.54
N ALA A 122 19.46 -6.61 3.85
CA ALA A 122 19.06 -7.61 4.84
C ALA A 122 17.55 -7.87 4.81
N THR A 123 16.72 -6.90 4.40
CA THR A 123 15.27 -7.13 4.19
C THR A 123 14.92 -7.99 2.98
N CYS A 124 15.90 -8.30 2.10
CA CYS A 124 15.70 -9.26 1.01
C CYS A 124 15.70 -10.71 1.49
N LEU A 125 16.07 -10.97 2.76
CA LEU A 125 15.93 -12.30 3.34
C LEU A 125 14.46 -12.73 3.33
N PRO A 126 14.16 -13.97 2.92
CA PRO A 126 12.80 -14.48 2.95
C PRO A 126 12.22 -14.39 4.36
N ILE A 127 11.08 -13.73 4.51
CA ILE A 127 10.43 -13.56 5.82
C ILE A 127 10.15 -14.91 6.50
N THR A 128 9.90 -15.95 5.71
CA THR A 128 9.71 -17.34 6.16
C THR A 128 10.93 -17.91 6.88
N ALA A 129 12.15 -17.55 6.47
CA ALA A 129 13.39 -17.99 7.11
C ALA A 129 13.65 -17.24 8.43
N VAL A 130 13.28 -15.96 8.47
CA VAL A 130 13.42 -15.10 9.66
C VAL A 130 12.38 -15.43 10.72
N MET A 131 11.23 -15.97 10.32
CA MET A 131 10.09 -16.17 11.22
C MET A 131 10.35 -17.21 12.31
N VAL A 132 11.13 -18.27 12.02
CA VAL A 132 11.44 -19.32 13.01
C VAL A 132 12.15 -18.76 14.26
N PRO A 133 13.29 -18.04 14.14
CA PRO A 133 13.93 -17.44 15.30
C PRO A 133 13.10 -16.31 15.93
N VAL A 134 12.32 -15.56 15.15
CA VAL A 134 11.44 -14.50 15.69
C VAL A 134 10.33 -15.09 16.54
N TYR A 135 9.68 -16.17 16.09
CA TYR A 135 8.67 -16.87 16.87
C TYR A 135 9.26 -17.35 18.20
N ALA A 136 10.42 -18.03 18.15
CA ALA A 136 11.11 -18.49 19.36
C ALA A 136 11.47 -17.35 20.31
N LEU A 137 11.88 -16.18 19.79
CA LEU A 137 12.12 -14.98 20.58
C LEU A 137 10.83 -14.48 21.24
N PHE A 138 9.75 -14.35 20.46
CA PHE A 138 8.46 -13.84 20.92
C PHE A 138 7.85 -14.71 22.01
N VAL A 139 7.99 -16.03 21.92
CA VAL A 139 7.62 -16.95 23.02
C VAL A 139 8.45 -16.69 24.28
N ARG A 140 9.77 -16.47 24.15
CA ARG A 140 10.66 -16.24 25.30
C ARG A 140 10.39 -14.93 26.03
N VAL A 141 9.94 -13.89 25.31
CA VAL A 141 9.68 -12.56 25.88
C VAL A 141 8.19 -12.26 26.08
N ASP A 142 7.33 -13.28 25.97
CA ASP A 142 5.89 -13.18 26.17
C ASP A 142 5.19 -12.15 25.25
N LEU A 143 5.68 -12.04 24.00
CA LEU A 143 5.09 -11.22 22.95
C LEU A 143 4.25 -12.03 21.95
N ILE A 144 4.25 -13.36 22.07
CA ILE A 144 3.42 -14.23 21.23
C ILE A 144 1.94 -14.03 21.55
N ASP A 145 1.09 -14.13 20.54
CA ASP A 145 -0.35 -13.88 20.65
C ASP A 145 -0.67 -12.50 21.24
N THR A 146 0.07 -11.48 20.79
CA THR A 146 -0.19 -10.09 21.15
C THR A 146 -0.25 -9.19 19.92
N ARG A 147 -1.30 -8.35 19.87
CA ARG A 147 -1.46 -7.33 18.83
C ARG A 147 -0.31 -6.33 18.79
N TYR A 148 0.19 -5.92 19.95
CA TYR A 148 1.29 -4.95 20.06
C TYR A 148 2.65 -5.56 19.69
N GLY A 149 2.92 -6.82 20.05
CA GLY A 149 4.11 -7.54 19.60
C GLY A 149 4.12 -7.68 18.07
N THR A 150 2.99 -8.07 17.49
CA THR A 150 2.82 -8.17 16.04
C THR A 150 3.03 -6.81 15.35
N ALA A 151 2.43 -5.73 15.89
CA ALA A 151 2.62 -4.38 15.38
C ALA A 151 4.09 -3.92 15.47
N LEU A 152 4.80 -4.25 16.55
CA LEU A 152 6.21 -3.93 16.73
C LEU A 152 7.08 -4.62 15.68
N PHE A 153 6.83 -5.91 15.41
CA PHE A 153 7.58 -6.65 14.39
C PHE A 153 7.30 -6.12 12.98
N LEU A 154 6.03 -5.85 12.64
CA LEU A 154 5.67 -5.21 11.39
C LEU A 154 6.37 -3.86 11.24
N ALA A 155 6.38 -3.03 12.29
CA ALA A 155 7.05 -1.74 12.29
C ALA A 155 8.56 -1.86 12.06
N ALA A 156 9.21 -2.78 12.78
CA ALA A 156 10.66 -3.03 12.68
C ALA A 156 11.05 -3.56 11.29
N SER A 157 10.27 -4.47 10.72
CA SER A 157 10.54 -5.04 9.39
C SER A 157 10.39 -4.01 8.25
N GLN A 158 9.46 -3.05 8.38
CA GLN A 158 9.26 -1.99 7.39
C GLN A 158 10.20 -0.79 7.55
N LEU A 159 10.80 -0.63 8.74
CA LEU A 159 11.60 0.53 9.10
C LEU A 159 12.76 0.81 8.12
N PRO A 160 13.53 -0.16 7.61
CA PRO A 160 14.66 0.12 6.71
C PRO A 160 14.25 0.84 5.42
N PHE A 161 13.17 0.36 4.79
CA PHE A 161 12.64 0.97 3.58
C PHE A 161 11.99 2.32 3.88
N ALA A 162 11.25 2.44 4.99
CA ALA A 162 10.66 3.70 5.40
C ALA A 162 11.71 4.79 5.69
N ILE A 163 12.82 4.45 6.36
CA ILE A 163 13.95 5.36 6.58
C ILE A 163 14.53 5.81 5.25
N TRP A 164 14.79 4.87 4.33
CA TRP A 164 15.37 5.18 3.03
C TRP A 164 14.46 6.12 2.22
N LEU A 165 13.16 5.82 2.17
CA LEU A 165 12.19 6.63 1.45
C LEU A 165 12.01 8.02 2.08
N MET A 166 11.90 8.10 3.41
CA MET A 166 11.82 9.35 4.16
C MET A 166 13.06 10.22 3.93
N LYS A 167 14.25 9.61 3.97
CA LYS A 167 15.51 10.29 3.68
C LYS A 167 15.53 10.90 2.27
N ASN A 168 15.06 10.17 1.25
CA ASN A 168 15.02 10.69 -0.11
C ASN A 168 14.13 11.94 -0.24
N PHE A 169 12.98 11.96 0.44
CA PHE A 169 12.16 13.18 0.50
C PHE A 169 12.87 14.30 1.27
N MET A 170 13.59 13.99 2.35
CA MET A 170 14.29 14.98 3.15
C MET A 170 15.48 15.61 2.42
N ASP A 171 16.16 14.83 1.59
CA ASP A 171 17.24 15.31 0.71
C ASP A 171 16.75 16.36 -0.31
N SER A 172 15.44 16.39 -0.62
CA SER A 172 14.86 17.39 -1.53
C SER A 172 14.63 18.77 -0.89
N VAL A 173 14.63 18.85 0.46
CA VAL A 173 14.44 20.12 1.17
C VAL A 173 15.77 20.90 1.17
N PRO A 174 15.79 22.16 0.67
CA PRO A 174 17.00 22.98 0.65
C PRO A 174 17.57 23.22 2.05
N ARG A 175 18.88 23.02 2.22
CA ARG A 175 19.58 23.23 3.50
C ARG A 175 19.50 24.67 4.02
N ALA A 176 19.40 25.65 3.12
CA ALA A 176 19.28 27.06 3.48
C ALA A 176 18.08 27.35 4.43
N LEU A 177 17.00 26.56 4.33
CA LEU A 177 15.84 26.72 5.22
C LEU A 177 16.15 26.29 6.67
N GLU A 178 17.05 25.32 6.83
CA GLU A 178 17.51 24.87 8.15
C GLU A 178 18.51 25.85 8.75
N GLU A 179 19.43 26.35 7.92
CA GLU A 179 20.42 27.36 8.30
C GLU A 179 19.74 28.67 8.75
N ALA A 180 18.68 29.09 8.05
CA ALA A 180 17.84 30.21 8.48
C ALA A 180 17.20 29.95 9.85
N ALA A 181 16.60 28.77 10.05
CA ALA A 181 16.00 28.41 11.33
C ALA A 181 17.02 28.38 12.48
N TRP A 182 18.24 27.91 12.24
CA TRP A 182 19.32 27.93 13.24
C TRP A 182 19.80 29.35 13.54
N THR A 183 19.79 30.24 12.54
CA THR A 183 20.09 31.67 12.74
C THR A 183 19.04 32.33 13.63
N ASP A 184 17.78 31.91 13.52
CA ASP A 184 16.68 32.31 14.40
C ASP A 184 16.69 31.64 15.79
N GLY A 185 17.73 30.85 16.09
CA GLY A 185 17.90 30.18 17.38
C GLY A 185 17.12 28.87 17.55
N ALA A 186 16.58 28.30 16.47
CA ALA A 186 15.85 27.03 16.55
C ALA A 186 16.80 25.87 16.86
N SER A 187 16.40 25.00 17.79
CA SER A 187 17.09 23.74 18.07
C SER A 187 16.84 22.70 16.96
N TRP A 188 17.68 21.67 16.87
CA TRP A 188 17.55 20.61 15.85
C TRP A 188 16.14 19.97 15.81
N GLY A 189 15.53 19.77 16.97
CA GLY A 189 14.18 19.19 17.07
C GLY A 189 13.10 20.16 16.62
N GLN A 190 13.29 21.46 16.90
CA GLN A 190 12.41 22.51 16.39
C GLN A 190 12.52 22.64 14.87
N THR A 191 13.74 22.62 14.32
CA THR A 191 13.96 22.62 12.87
C THR A 191 13.27 21.43 12.21
N LEU A 192 13.44 20.22 12.75
CA LEU A 192 12.78 19.03 12.22
C LEU A 192 11.25 19.13 12.26
N LEU A 193 10.68 19.41 13.43
CA LEU A 193 9.23 19.35 13.64
C LEU A 193 8.47 20.55 13.04
N ARG A 194 9.06 21.76 13.05
CA ARG A 194 8.39 23.00 12.68
C ARG A 194 8.75 23.52 11.30
N VAL A 195 9.88 23.08 10.73
CA VAL A 195 10.33 23.52 9.39
C VAL A 195 10.27 22.36 8.42
N ILE A 196 11.04 21.30 8.69
CA ILE A 196 11.25 20.22 7.71
C ILE A 196 10.01 19.35 7.50
N LEU A 197 9.41 18.81 8.57
CA LEU A 197 8.26 17.91 8.44
C LEU A 197 7.04 18.57 7.76
N PRO A 198 6.68 19.84 8.05
CA PRO A 198 5.63 20.55 7.31
C PRO A 198 5.94 20.72 5.82
N LEU A 199 7.18 21.08 5.48
CA LEU A 199 7.65 21.19 4.08
C LEU A 199 7.60 19.83 3.36
N MET A 200 7.89 18.75 4.08
CA MET A 200 7.84 17.38 3.58
C MET A 200 6.47 16.72 3.71
N GLY A 201 5.40 17.45 4.08
CA GLY A 201 4.07 16.89 4.30
C GLY A 201 3.62 15.89 3.22
N PRO A 202 3.78 16.19 1.91
CA PRO A 202 3.51 15.25 0.82
C PRO A 202 4.36 13.97 0.90
N GLY A 203 5.67 14.10 1.17
CA GLY A 203 6.60 12.97 1.30
C GLY A 203 6.31 12.09 2.51
N VAL A 204 6.02 12.70 3.66
CA VAL A 204 5.58 11.98 4.88
C VAL A 204 4.29 11.20 4.59
N GLY A 205 3.35 11.80 3.86
CA GLY A 205 2.13 11.14 3.40
C GLY A 205 2.42 9.90 2.56
N VAL A 206 3.32 10.01 1.58
CA VAL A 206 3.73 8.85 0.74
C VAL A 206 4.35 7.73 1.58
N VAL A 207 5.25 8.06 2.52
CA VAL A 207 5.87 7.07 3.41
C VAL A 207 4.81 6.38 4.27
N ALA A 208 3.90 7.15 4.88
CA ALA A 208 2.83 6.62 5.73
C ALA A 208 1.90 5.66 4.97
N ILE A 209 1.44 6.03 3.77
CA ILE A 209 0.55 5.19 2.96
C ILE A 209 1.25 3.93 2.52
N TYR A 210 2.47 4.06 1.99
CA TYR A 210 3.23 2.91 1.52
C TYR A 210 3.40 1.90 2.67
N THR A 211 3.78 2.41 3.84
CA THR A 211 3.99 1.60 5.04
C THR A 211 2.67 0.93 5.46
N PHE A 212 1.57 1.69 5.52
CA PHE A 212 0.25 1.16 5.86
C PHE A 212 -0.20 0.08 4.89
N ILE A 213 -0.10 0.30 3.57
CA ILE A 213 -0.52 -0.67 2.56
C ILE A 213 0.27 -1.97 2.68
N MET A 214 1.59 -1.88 2.90
CA MET A 214 2.46 -3.04 3.06
C MET A 214 2.14 -3.85 4.31
N MET A 215 1.78 -3.19 5.41
CA MET A 215 1.38 -3.86 6.66
C MET A 215 -0.05 -4.40 6.58
N TRP A 216 -0.97 -3.63 5.99
CA TRP A 216 -2.38 -3.97 5.82
C TRP A 216 -2.52 -5.29 5.09
N GLY A 217 -1.84 -5.42 3.94
CA GLY A 217 -1.83 -6.63 3.12
C GLY A 217 -0.97 -7.77 3.68
N ASN A 218 -0.34 -7.61 4.84
CA ASN A 218 0.51 -8.65 5.40
C ASN A 218 -0.33 -9.74 6.07
N PHE A 219 -0.45 -10.87 5.38
CA PHE A 219 -1.08 -12.07 5.91
C PHE A 219 -0.14 -12.90 6.79
N PHE A 220 1.10 -13.11 6.33
CA PHE A 220 1.98 -14.14 6.86
C PHE A 220 2.44 -13.87 8.29
N VAL A 221 2.83 -12.63 8.61
CA VAL A 221 3.36 -12.30 9.95
C VAL A 221 2.28 -12.44 11.02
N PRO A 222 1.07 -11.83 10.87
CA PRO A 222 0.02 -12.02 11.86
C PRO A 222 -0.43 -13.47 11.98
N PHE A 223 -0.50 -14.22 10.86
CA PHE A 223 -0.83 -15.65 10.87
C PHE A 223 0.13 -16.48 11.73
N MET A 224 1.42 -16.10 11.77
CA MET A 224 2.44 -16.81 12.55
C MET A 224 2.51 -16.37 14.01
N LEU A 225 2.10 -15.14 14.33
CA LEU A 225 2.30 -14.54 15.66
C LEU A 225 1.03 -14.46 16.50
N LEU A 226 -0.16 -14.50 15.89
CA LEU A 226 -1.45 -14.43 16.57
C LEU A 226 -2.15 -15.77 16.49
N LEU A 227 -2.57 -16.27 17.66
CA LEU A 227 -3.15 -17.60 17.85
C LEU A 227 -4.64 -17.49 18.18
N SER A 228 -5.02 -16.50 18.99
CA SER A 228 -6.39 -16.33 19.47
C SER A 228 -7.27 -15.66 18.42
N PRO A 229 -8.44 -16.23 18.06
CA PRO A 229 -9.33 -15.73 17.01
C PRO A 229 -9.71 -14.25 17.15
N GLU A 230 -9.93 -13.80 18.38
CA GLU A 230 -10.30 -12.42 18.72
C GLU A 230 -9.18 -11.39 18.49
N GLN A 231 -7.93 -11.85 18.32
CA GLN A 231 -6.79 -11.00 18.01
C GLN A 231 -6.48 -10.93 16.51
N LEU A 232 -7.04 -11.86 15.72
CA LEU A 232 -6.71 -11.98 14.31
C LEU A 232 -7.10 -10.71 13.54
N PRO A 233 -6.23 -10.19 12.67
CA PRO A 233 -6.60 -9.15 11.73
C PRO A 233 -7.36 -9.75 10.54
N ALA A 234 -8.10 -8.89 9.84
CA ALA A 234 -8.85 -9.21 8.64
C ALA A 234 -7.99 -9.85 7.53
N SER A 235 -6.69 -9.51 7.47
CA SER A 235 -5.77 -10.17 6.54
C SER A 235 -5.69 -11.68 6.76
N VAL A 236 -5.81 -12.14 8.02
CA VAL A 236 -5.81 -13.56 8.40
C VAL A 236 -7.21 -14.16 8.38
N SER A 237 -8.22 -13.40 8.85
CA SER A 237 -9.61 -13.88 8.87
C SER A 237 -10.15 -14.26 7.49
N ILE A 238 -9.54 -13.80 6.39
CA ILE A 238 -9.88 -14.27 5.04
C ILE A 238 -9.78 -15.80 4.87
N PHE A 239 -8.96 -16.48 5.69
CA PHE A 239 -8.83 -17.94 5.65
C PHE A 239 -10.04 -18.67 6.24
N THR A 240 -10.90 -18.02 7.02
CA THR A 240 -12.10 -18.67 7.59
C THR A 240 -13.14 -19.03 6.53
N PHE A 241 -13.09 -18.38 5.36
CA PHE A 241 -13.96 -18.68 4.22
C PHE A 241 -13.51 -19.92 3.42
N PHE A 242 -12.37 -20.51 3.78
CA PHE A 242 -11.91 -21.79 3.25
C PHE A 242 -12.34 -22.88 4.23
N GLY A 243 -13.41 -23.59 3.89
CA GLY A 243 -13.97 -24.65 4.71
C GLY A 243 -13.17 -25.95 4.64
N ASN A 244 -13.56 -26.90 5.50
CA ASN A 244 -13.02 -28.25 5.48
C ASN A 244 -13.34 -28.93 4.13
N TYR A 245 -12.40 -29.75 3.61
CA TYR A 245 -12.53 -30.48 2.34
C TYR A 245 -12.57 -29.64 1.06
N GLY A 246 -12.06 -28.41 1.08
CA GLY A 246 -11.88 -27.58 -0.12
C GLY A 246 -13.14 -26.84 -0.59
N ALA A 247 -14.21 -26.82 0.23
CA ALA A 247 -15.36 -25.95 0.00
C ALA A 247 -14.96 -24.49 0.30
N ILE A 248 -15.18 -23.58 -0.65
CA ILE A 248 -14.86 -22.15 -0.50
C ILE A 248 -16.16 -21.36 -0.61
N ALA A 249 -16.45 -20.52 0.39
CA ALA A 249 -17.58 -19.61 0.39
C ALA A 249 -17.27 -18.38 -0.50
N PHE A 250 -17.23 -18.57 -1.83
CA PHE A 250 -16.79 -17.53 -2.77
C PHE A 250 -17.56 -16.21 -2.66
N GLY A 251 -18.87 -16.26 -2.40
CA GLY A 251 -19.72 -15.07 -2.29
C GLY A 251 -19.36 -14.23 -1.06
N GLU A 252 -19.31 -14.87 0.10
CA GLU A 252 -18.89 -14.25 1.37
C GLU A 252 -17.43 -13.79 1.34
N LEU A 253 -16.53 -14.62 0.79
CA LEU A 253 -15.13 -14.26 0.59
C LEU A 253 -14.99 -13.00 -0.26
N ALA A 254 -15.74 -12.91 -1.36
CA ALA A 254 -15.74 -11.74 -2.24
C ALA A 254 -16.30 -10.51 -1.52
N ALA A 255 -17.43 -10.63 -0.82
CA ALA A 255 -18.02 -9.56 -0.03
C ALA A 255 -17.07 -9.05 1.07
N PHE A 256 -16.46 -9.95 1.84
CA PHE A 256 -15.45 -9.62 2.83
C PHE A 256 -14.24 -8.92 2.20
N SER A 257 -13.77 -9.40 1.03
CA SER A 257 -12.64 -8.78 0.32
C SER A 257 -12.96 -7.35 -0.16
N VAL A 258 -14.20 -7.07 -0.57
CA VAL A 258 -14.66 -5.69 -0.85
C VAL A 258 -14.50 -4.84 0.41
N LEU A 259 -15.03 -5.31 1.55
CA LEU A 259 -14.97 -4.58 2.82
C LEU A 259 -13.52 -4.36 3.30
N TYR A 260 -12.67 -5.38 3.20
CA TYR A 260 -11.25 -5.33 3.54
C TYR A 260 -10.46 -4.35 2.67
N SER A 261 -10.88 -4.12 1.43
CA SER A 261 -10.25 -3.13 0.54
C SER A 261 -10.60 -1.68 0.91
N THR A 262 -11.65 -1.45 1.71
CA THR A 262 -12.17 -0.10 1.98
C THR A 262 -11.17 0.85 2.62
N PRO A 263 -10.34 0.46 3.62
CA PRO A 263 -9.46 1.43 4.28
C PRO A 263 -8.34 1.90 3.37
N VAL A 264 -7.82 0.99 2.53
CA VAL A 264 -6.79 1.32 1.53
C VAL A 264 -7.36 2.24 0.44
N LEU A 265 -8.57 1.96 -0.06
CA LEU A 265 -9.23 2.81 -1.04
C LEU A 265 -9.56 4.20 -0.46
N ALA A 266 -10.03 4.26 0.78
CA ALA A 266 -10.30 5.52 1.47
C ALA A 266 -9.02 6.37 1.63
N LEU A 267 -7.91 5.76 2.03
CA LEU A 267 -6.61 6.42 2.11
C LEU A 267 -6.16 6.94 0.73
N TYR A 268 -6.26 6.12 -0.31
CA TYR A 268 -5.92 6.54 -1.67
C TYR A 268 -6.74 7.77 -2.12
N LEU A 269 -8.05 7.78 -1.88
CA LEU A 269 -8.92 8.91 -2.22
C LEU A 269 -8.58 10.18 -1.42
N LEU A 270 -8.25 10.04 -0.14
CA LEU A 270 -7.86 11.17 0.72
C LEU A 270 -6.58 11.83 0.21
N ILE A 271 -5.60 11.02 -0.20
CA ILE A 271 -4.28 11.50 -0.61
C ILE A 271 -4.25 11.97 -2.06
N SER A 272 -4.91 11.28 -2.99
CA SER A 272 -5.00 11.73 -4.39
C SER A 272 -5.57 13.15 -4.48
N ARG A 273 -6.54 13.49 -3.63
CA ARG A 273 -7.07 14.86 -3.48
C ARG A 273 -6.02 15.86 -2.96
N ARG A 274 -5.15 15.47 -2.03
CA ARG A 274 -4.12 16.35 -1.44
C ARG A 274 -2.86 16.49 -2.32
N LEU A 275 -2.43 15.42 -2.99
CA LEU A 275 -1.25 15.42 -3.86
C LEU A 275 -1.52 16.01 -5.24
N GLY A 276 -2.76 15.94 -5.73
CA GLY A 276 -3.17 16.49 -7.02
C GLY A 276 -2.99 18.01 -7.17
N GLY A 277 -2.75 18.75 -6.07
CA GLY A 277 -2.48 20.19 -6.09
C GLY A 277 -1.03 20.61 -5.77
N GLY A 278 -0.15 19.68 -5.38
CA GLY A 278 1.08 20.02 -4.63
C GLY A 278 2.41 20.02 -5.41
N PHE A 279 2.46 19.52 -6.64
CA PHE A 279 3.72 19.49 -7.41
C PHE A 279 4.14 20.85 -8.01
N ALA A 280 3.50 21.95 -7.59
CA ALA A 280 3.78 23.32 -8.06
C ALA A 280 4.84 24.08 -7.24
N LEU A 281 5.51 23.45 -6.25
CA LEU A 281 6.56 24.11 -5.46
C LEU A 281 7.96 24.14 -6.13
N GLY A 282 8.06 23.69 -7.39
CA GLY A 282 9.23 23.94 -8.25
C GLY A 282 9.46 25.42 -8.61
N GLY A 283 8.60 26.34 -8.12
CA GLY A 283 8.73 27.78 -8.32
C GLY A 283 9.54 28.53 -7.27
N ALA A 284 9.99 27.88 -6.18
CA ALA A 284 10.69 28.57 -5.07
C ALA A 284 12.20 28.78 -5.30
N VAL A 285 12.74 28.33 -6.43
CA VAL A 285 14.11 28.68 -6.86
C VAL A 285 14.09 28.97 -8.35
N LYS A 286 13.67 30.19 -8.70
CA LYS A 286 14.15 30.80 -9.95
C LYS A 286 15.60 31.20 -9.71
N GLY A 287 16.50 30.56 -10.45
CA GLY A 287 17.74 31.22 -10.86
C GLY A 287 17.44 32.38 -11.81
#